data_AF-A0A3N5Z2B2-F1
#
_entry.id   AF-A0A3N5Z2B2-F1
#
_cell.length_a   1.000
_cell.length_b   1.000
_cell.length_c   1.000
_cell.angle_alpha   90.00
_cell.angle_beta   90.00
_cell.angle_gamma   90.00
#
_symmetry.space_group_name_H-M   'P 1'
#
loop_
_entity.id
_entity.type
_entity.pdbx_description
1 polymer ?
#
loop_
_entity_poly.entity_id
_entity_poly.type
_entity_poly.pdbx_seq_one_letter_code
_entity_poly.pdbx_strand_id
1 'polypeptide(L)'
;MDSLFKDLKYALRNLGRNPGFTLLAVRTLAVGIGANTAIFSVVHAVVLKPLPYPQAERLVFISSQFPNLGFDRFWVSVPEFIEFRDHNKAFQSVGGYRVRAANLG
;
A
#
# COMPACT_ATOMS: atom_id res chain seq x y z
N MET A 1 29.61 -32.33 -9.72
CA MET A 1 29.16 -31.01 -10.21
C MET A 1 28.72 -31.08 -11.68
N ASP A 2 29.36 -31.91 -12.52
CA ASP A 2 29.04 -32.02 -13.96
C ASP A 2 27.66 -32.61 -14.30
N SER A 3 27.05 -33.38 -13.40
CA SER A 3 25.71 -33.95 -13.63
C SER A 3 24.63 -32.87 -13.63
N LEU A 4 24.62 -31.99 -12.62
CA LEU A 4 23.67 -30.87 -12.52
C LEU A 4 23.70 -29.97 -13.75
N PHE A 5 24.91 -29.68 -14.26
CA PHE A 5 25.07 -28.84 -15.45
C PHE A 5 24.58 -29.53 -16.73
N LYS A 6 24.80 -30.84 -16.85
CA LYS A 6 24.26 -31.66 -17.93
C LYS A 6 22.73 -31.73 -17.87
N ASP A 7 22.16 -31.96 -16.69
CA ASP A 7 20.72 -32.07 -16.49
C ASP A 7 20.01 -30.76 -16.79
N LEU A 8 20.56 -29.62 -16.35
CA LEU A 8 20.02 -28.29 -16.65
C LEU A 8 20.04 -28.00 -18.16
N LYS A 9 21.15 -28.33 -18.85
CA LYS A 9 21.28 -28.19 -20.30
C LYS A 9 20.30 -29.10 -21.04
N TYR A 10 20.09 -30.32 -20.54
CA TYR A 10 19.15 -31.27 -21.12
C TYR A 10 17.69 -30.79 -20.96
N ALA A 11 17.34 -30.27 -19.79
CA ALA A 11 16.04 -29.68 -19.52
C ALA A 11 15.75 -28.48 -20.43
N LEU A 12 16.69 -27.51 -20.53
CA LEU A 12 16.57 -26.36 -21.42
C LEU A 12 16.36 -26.76 -22.88
N ARG A 13 17.10 -27.77 -23.36
CA ARG A 13 16.95 -28.29 -24.72
C ARG A 13 15.59 -28.96 -24.94
N ASN A 14 15.03 -29.58 -23.89
CA ASN A 14 13.70 -30.18 -23.93
C ASN A 14 12.60 -29.10 -23.95
N LEU A 15 12.75 -28.02 -23.18
CA LEU A 15 11.87 -26.85 -23.23
C LEU A 15 11.85 -26.19 -24.61
N GLY A 16 13.01 -26.12 -25.30
CA GLY A 16 13.10 -25.62 -26.67
C GLY A 16 12.49 -26.54 -27.73
N ARG A 17 12.38 -27.85 -27.45
CA ARG A 17 11.75 -28.83 -28.36
C ARG A 17 10.21 -28.79 -28.33
N ASN A 18 9.62 -28.38 -27.21
CA ASN A 18 8.16 -28.29 -27.03
C ASN A 18 7.73 -26.84 -26.73
N PRO A 19 7.85 -25.92 -27.71
CA PRO A 19 7.67 -24.49 -27.48
C PRO A 19 6.26 -24.10 -27.02
N GLY A 20 5.22 -24.83 -27.43
CA GLY A 20 3.83 -24.53 -27.03
C GLY A 20 3.58 -24.73 -25.54
N PHE A 21 4.03 -25.87 -24.98
CA PHE A 21 3.92 -26.16 -23.55
C PHE A 21 4.79 -25.20 -22.72
N THR A 22 6.02 -24.97 -23.17
CA THR A 22 6.94 -24.01 -22.53
C THR A 22 6.34 -22.62 -22.44
N LEU A 23 5.74 -22.12 -23.53
CA LEU A 23 5.13 -20.79 -23.54
C LEU A 23 3.98 -20.67 -22.54
N LEU A 24 3.10 -21.69 -22.47
CA LEU A 24 2.01 -21.73 -21.49
C LEU A 24 2.55 -21.76 -20.06
N ALA A 25 3.51 -22.62 -19.77
CA ALA A 25 4.12 -22.73 -18.45
C ALA A 25 4.77 -21.40 -18.01
N VAL A 26 5.54 -20.77 -18.90
CA VAL A 26 6.18 -19.47 -18.64
C VAL A 26 5.13 -18.38 -18.41
N ARG A 27 4.06 -18.33 -19.21
CA ARG A 27 2.99 -17.33 -19.03
C ARG A 27 2.27 -17.50 -17.70
N THR A 28 1.92 -18.72 -17.32
CA THR A 28 1.26 -18.99 -16.04
C THR A 28 2.14 -18.59 -14.86
N LEU A 29 3.45 -18.93 -14.92
CA LEU A 29 4.42 -18.51 -13.91
C LEU A 29 4.55 -16.99 -13.86
N ALA A 30 4.66 -16.33 -15.02
CA ALA A 30 4.79 -14.88 -15.11
C ALA A 30 3.56 -14.15 -14.53
N VAL A 31 2.35 -14.66 -14.77
CA VAL A 31 1.12 -14.09 -14.20
C VAL A 31 1.10 -14.27 -12.69
N GLY A 32 1.42 -15.45 -12.16
CA GLY A 32 1.43 -15.69 -10.72
C GLY A 32 2.46 -14.84 -9.98
N ILE A 33 3.67 -14.76 -10.51
CA ILE A 33 4.74 -13.93 -9.95
C ILE A 33 4.36 -12.45 -10.05
N GLY A 34 3.93 -12.00 -11.24
CA GLY A 34 3.57 -10.61 -11.50
C GLY A 34 2.39 -10.13 -10.65
N ALA A 35 1.36 -10.96 -10.45
CA ALA A 35 0.23 -10.63 -9.60
C ALA A 35 0.66 -10.41 -8.14
N ASN A 36 1.46 -11.34 -7.59
CA ASN A 36 1.98 -11.21 -6.23
C ASN A 36 2.87 -9.96 -6.08
N THR A 37 3.75 -9.71 -7.05
CA THR A 37 4.60 -8.51 -7.06
C THR A 37 3.78 -7.23 -7.19
N ALA A 38 2.74 -7.20 -8.02
CA ALA A 38 1.89 -6.03 -8.21
C ALA A 38 1.10 -5.69 -6.94
N ILE A 39 0.51 -6.70 -6.29
CA ILE A 39 -0.19 -6.53 -5.01
C ILE A 39 0.77 -5.96 -3.97
N PHE A 40 1.95 -6.57 -3.81
CA PHE A 40 2.93 -6.10 -2.82
C PHE A 40 3.46 -4.70 -3.16
N SER A 41 3.67 -4.38 -4.43
CA SER A 41 4.10 -3.05 -4.88
C SER A 41 3.07 -1.98 -4.55
N VAL A 42 1.78 -2.24 -4.78
CA VAL A 42 0.70 -1.30 -4.47
C VAL A 42 0.55 -1.13 -2.96
N VAL A 43 0.53 -2.23 -2.20
CA VAL A 43 0.49 -2.19 -0.73
C VAL A 43 1.68 -1.41 -0.19
N HIS A 44 2.89 -1.68 -0.70
CA HIS A 44 4.08 -0.95 -0.29
C HIS A 44 3.98 0.54 -0.64
N ALA A 45 3.49 0.89 -1.82
CA ALA A 45 3.37 2.29 -2.25
C ALA A 45 2.28 3.08 -1.51
N VAL A 46 1.18 2.44 -1.10
CA VAL A 46 -0.01 3.09 -0.54
C VAL A 46 -0.06 2.99 0.99
N VAL A 47 0.32 1.83 1.54
CA VAL A 47 0.22 1.54 2.99
C VAL A 47 1.56 1.78 3.68
N LEU A 48 2.66 1.31 3.09
CA LEU A 48 3.96 1.30 3.76
C LEU A 48 4.87 2.46 3.40
N LYS A 49 4.64 3.15 2.28
CA LYS A 49 5.37 4.38 1.98
C LYS A 49 4.93 5.40 3.02
N PRO A 50 5.80 5.76 3.97
CA PRO A 50 5.44 6.74 4.98
C PRO A 50 5.04 8.00 4.22
N LEU A 51 3.89 8.58 4.60
CA LEU A 51 3.52 9.89 4.08
C LEU A 51 4.75 10.79 4.23
N PRO A 52 5.11 11.60 3.21
CA PRO A 52 6.33 12.40 3.19
C PRO A 52 6.25 13.59 4.16
N TYR A 53 5.85 13.32 5.40
CA TYR A 53 5.87 14.24 6.51
C TYR A 53 7.18 14.04 7.28
N PRO A 54 7.95 15.12 7.47
CA PRO A 54 9.04 15.13 8.42
C PRO A 54 8.51 14.70 9.81
N GLN A 55 9.24 13.81 10.49
CA GLN A 55 8.87 13.27 11.82
C GLN A 55 7.49 12.59 11.86
N ALA A 56 7.25 11.60 10.99
CA ALA A 56 5.99 10.86 10.89
C ALA A 56 5.50 10.28 12.23
N GLU A 57 6.42 9.91 13.12
CA GLU A 57 6.18 9.41 14.47
C GLU A 57 5.50 10.41 15.41
N ARG A 58 5.49 11.71 15.06
CA ARG A 58 4.84 12.79 15.83
C ARG A 58 3.44 13.13 15.30
N LEU A 59 2.97 12.48 14.23
CA LEU A 59 1.61 12.68 13.75
C LEU A 59 0.59 11.99 14.65
N VAL A 60 -0.47 12.72 14.98
CA VAL A 60 -1.62 12.22 15.73
C VAL A 60 -2.92 12.60 15.03
N PHE A 61 -3.94 11.78 15.21
CA PHE A 61 -5.29 12.05 14.73
C PHE A 61 -6.13 12.69 15.84
N ILE A 62 -6.64 13.90 15.58
CA ILE A 62 -7.59 14.59 16.45
C ILE A 62 -9.02 14.20 16.02
N SER A 63 -9.83 13.75 16.98
CA SER A 63 -11.23 13.35 16.76
C SER A 63 -12.10 13.83 17.92
N SER A 64 -13.35 14.21 17.64
CA SER A 64 -14.32 14.57 18.67
C SER A 64 -15.00 13.31 19.22
N GLN A 65 -15.42 13.37 20.49
CA GLN A 65 -16.15 12.29 21.16
C GLN A 65 -17.54 12.76 21.56
N PHE A 66 -18.54 11.91 21.34
CA PHE A 66 -19.91 12.11 21.77
C PHE A 66 -20.35 10.90 22.60
N PRO A 67 -19.97 10.85 23.90
CA PRO A 67 -20.23 9.70 24.76
C PRO A 67 -21.72 9.37 24.88
N ASN A 68 -22.57 10.40 24.90
CA ASN A 68 -24.03 10.25 24.98
C ASN A 68 -24.66 9.61 23.73
N LEU A 69 -23.95 9.58 22.60
CA LEU A 69 -24.39 8.96 21.35
C LEU A 69 -23.60 7.67 21.03
N GLY A 70 -22.69 7.25 21.92
CA GLY A 70 -21.83 6.08 21.72
C GLY A 70 -20.76 6.26 20.63
N PHE A 71 -20.37 7.50 20.31
CA PHE A 71 -19.33 7.77 19.31
C PHE A 71 -18.01 8.18 19.97
N ASP A 72 -17.03 7.28 19.93
CA ASP A 72 -15.69 7.50 20.52
C ASP A 72 -14.69 8.14 19.55
N ARG A 73 -15.03 8.19 18.26
CA ARG A 73 -14.22 8.80 17.19
C ARG A 73 -15.13 9.40 16.13
N PHE A 74 -15.36 10.70 16.23
CA PHE A 74 -16.18 11.46 15.30
C PHE A 74 -15.39 12.56 14.62
N TRP A 75 -15.92 13.02 13.48
CA TRP A 75 -15.34 14.09 12.70
C TRP A 75 -15.33 15.39 13.50
N VAL A 76 -14.22 16.12 13.44
CA VAL A 76 -14.11 17.46 14.01
C VAL A 76 -14.85 18.43 13.10
N SER A 77 -15.74 19.25 13.66
CA SER A 77 -16.46 20.28 12.91
C SER A 77 -15.54 21.43 12.50
N VAL A 78 -15.95 22.24 11.51
CA VAL A 78 -15.14 23.39 11.06
C VAL A 78 -14.86 24.39 12.19
N PRO A 79 -15.84 24.76 13.05
CA PRO A 79 -15.57 25.63 14.20
C PRO A 79 -14.58 25.03 15.18
N GLU A 80 -14.72 23.75 15.55
CA GLU A 80 -13.76 23.07 16.43
C GLU A 80 -12.36 23.03 15.81
N PHE A 81 -12.24 22.80 14.50
CA PHE A 81 -10.96 22.87 13.81
C PHE A 81 -10.31 24.25 13.91
N ILE A 82 -11.08 25.33 13.74
CA ILE A 82 -10.57 26.70 13.89
C ILE A 82 -10.09 26.94 15.31
N GLU A 83 -10.84 26.48 16.31
CA GLU A 83 -10.44 26.56 17.71
C GLU A 83 -9.14 25.80 18.00
N PHE A 84 -9.02 24.56 17.52
CA PHE A 84 -7.78 23.78 17.62
C PHE A 84 -6.61 24.38 16.84
N ARG A 85 -6.86 25.14 15.78
CA ARG A 85 -5.78 25.81 15.06
C ARG A 85 -5.32 27.07 15.79
N ASP A 86 -6.25 27.84 16.35
CA ASP A 86 -5.97 29.19 16.85
C ASP A 86 -5.61 29.19 18.35
N HIS A 87 -6.05 28.21 19.15
CA HIS A 87 -5.84 28.17 20.61
C HIS A 87 -4.98 27.00 21.12
N ASN A 88 -4.46 26.16 20.22
CA ASN A 88 -3.65 25.01 20.59
C ASN A 88 -2.21 25.40 20.97
N LYS A 89 -1.72 24.81 22.08
CA LYS A 89 -0.34 24.95 22.57
C LYS A 89 0.45 23.63 22.58
N ALA A 90 -0.21 22.50 22.32
CA ALA A 90 0.34 21.15 22.39
C ALA A 90 0.90 20.65 21.04
N PHE A 91 0.33 21.07 19.91
CA PHE A 91 0.79 20.66 18.57
C PHE A 91 1.44 21.82 17.82
N GLN A 92 2.53 21.52 17.10
CA GLN A 92 3.27 22.50 16.28
C GLN A 92 2.44 23.00 15.09
N SER A 93 1.55 22.17 14.54
CA SER A 93 0.65 22.50 13.43
C SER A 93 -0.58 21.61 13.46
N VAL A 94 -1.73 22.14 13.02
CA VAL A 94 -3.00 21.41 12.91
C VAL A 94 -3.54 21.57 11.50
N GLY A 95 -3.78 20.45 10.82
CA GLY A 95 -4.35 20.38 9.47
C GLY A 95 -5.67 19.64 9.46
N GLY A 96 -6.60 20.08 8.61
CA GLY A 96 -7.85 19.40 8.35
C GLY A 96 -7.80 18.66 7.02
N TYR A 97 -8.33 17.45 6.96
CA TYR A 97 -8.50 16.70 5.72
C TYR A 97 -9.96 16.23 5.60
N ARG A 98 -10.43 16.04 4.37
CA ARG A 98 -11.69 15.36 4.08
C ARG A 98 -11.41 14.20 3.15
N VAL A 99 -11.95 13.03 3.50
CA VAL A 99 -11.94 11.89 2.59
C VAL A 99 -12.98 12.18 1.50
N ARG A 100 -12.53 12.31 0.25
CA ARG A 100 -13.41 12.36 -0.93
C ARG A 100 -13.11 11.15 -1.81
N ALA A 101 -14.16 10.49 -2.28
CA ALA A 101 -14.04 9.57 -3.40
C ALA A 101 -13.93 10.39 -4.69
N ALA A 102 -12.95 10.08 -5.52
CA ALA A 102 -12.85 10.54 -6.89
C ALA A 102 -12.74 9.31 -7.79
N ASN A 103 -13.54 9.26 -8.85
CA ASN A 103 -13.43 8.21 -9.85
C ASN A 103 -12.23 8.51 -10.74
N LEU A 104 -11.36 7.54 -10.91
CA LEU A 104 -10.29 7.59 -11.92
C LEU A 104 -10.94 7.14 -13.24
N GLY A 105 -11.20 8.10 -14.12
CA GLY A 105 -11.68 7.82 -15.49
C GLY A 105 -10.61 7.14 -16.35
#